data_AF-A0A1X9RU73-F1
#
_entry.id   AF-A0A1X9RU73-F1
#
_cell.length_a   1.000
_cell.length_b   1.000
_cell.length_c   1.000
_cell.angle_alpha   90.00
_cell.angle_beta   90.00
_cell.angle_gamma   90.00
#
_symmetry.space_group_name_H-M   'P 1'
#
loop_
_entity.id
_entity.type
_entity.pdbx_description
1 polymer ?
#
loop_
_entity_poly.entity_id
_entity_poly.type
_entity_poly.pdbx_seq_one_letter_code
_entity_poly.pdbx_strand_id
1 'polypeptide(L)'
;HEFSMSDNRPFHKSCYKEHHHPKCDVCKNFIPTNRGGLIEYRAHPFWLQKYCPALEHDGTPRCCSCERMEPRYTRYLLLDDGWKLCLQCFVFAIMDTHECQPLYLEIQDFYEGLNMKIEQQVPMLLVERQAVNESMEGNR
;
A
#
# COMPACT_ATOMS: atom_id res chain seq x y z
N HIS A 1 38.88 -20.63 -6.88
CA HIS A 1 37.83 -19.62 -7.10
C HIS A 1 36.60 -20.31 -7.64
N GLU A 2 35.48 -20.25 -6.92
CA GLU A 2 34.25 -20.94 -7.33
C GLU A 2 33.40 -20.04 -8.23
N PHE A 3 32.91 -20.60 -9.34
CA PHE A 3 32.13 -19.89 -10.35
C PHE A 3 30.72 -20.49 -10.46
N SER A 4 29.74 -19.65 -10.80
CA SER A 4 28.37 -20.04 -11.18
C SER A 4 28.16 -19.78 -12.67
N MET A 5 27.37 -20.61 -13.33
CA MET A 5 27.04 -20.45 -14.76
C MET A 5 25.64 -19.85 -14.91
N SER A 6 25.53 -18.79 -15.72
CA SER A 6 24.26 -18.19 -16.17
C SER A 6 24.36 -17.95 -17.68
N ASP A 7 23.39 -18.41 -18.48
CA ASP A 7 23.37 -18.21 -19.94
C ASP A 7 24.72 -18.49 -20.63
N ASN A 8 25.37 -19.57 -20.22
CA ASN A 8 26.69 -20.01 -20.70
C ASN A 8 27.86 -19.02 -20.43
N ARG A 9 27.70 -18.10 -19.49
CA ARG A 9 28.74 -17.18 -19.00
C ARG A 9 29.14 -17.51 -17.56
N PRO A 10 30.44 -17.56 -17.23
CA PRO A 10 30.91 -17.77 -15.87
C PRO A 10 30.82 -16.47 -15.06
N PHE A 11 30.25 -16.56 -13.87
CA PHE A 11 30.18 -15.50 -12.87
C PHE A 11 30.92 -15.93 -11.60
N HIS A 12 31.54 -14.99 -10.89
CA HIS A 12 31.85 -15.23 -9.48
C HIS A 12 30.54 -15.52 -8.73
N LYS A 13 30.55 -16.45 -7.76
CA LYS A 13 29.35 -16.75 -6.96
C LYS A 13 28.70 -15.50 -6.35
N SER A 14 29.49 -14.54 -5.88
CA SER A 14 29.01 -13.26 -5.34
C SER A 14 28.33 -12.39 -6.40
N CYS A 15 28.95 -12.23 -7.58
CA CYS A 15 28.37 -11.49 -8.69
C CYS A 15 27.06 -12.13 -9.16
N TYR A 16 27.04 -13.46 -9.31
CA TYR A 16 25.83 -14.19 -9.68
C TYR A 16 24.69 -13.93 -8.67
N LYS A 17 25.00 -13.96 -7.37
CA LYS A 17 24.03 -13.66 -6.32
C LYS A 17 23.50 -12.23 -6.42
N GLU A 18 24.35 -11.23 -6.61
CA GLU A 18 23.91 -9.84 -6.77
C GLU A 18 22.97 -9.64 -7.97
N HIS A 19 23.22 -10.35 -9.08
CA HIS A 19 22.41 -10.21 -10.29
C HIS A 19 21.12 -11.04 -10.27
N HIS A 20 21.11 -12.21 -9.65
CA HIS A 20 20.02 -13.18 -9.80
C HIS A 20 19.24 -13.47 -8.51
N HIS A 21 19.80 -13.16 -7.34
CA HIS A 21 19.13 -13.43 -6.07
C HIS A 21 18.14 -12.28 -5.78
N PRO A 22 16.83 -12.55 -5.64
CA PRO A 22 15.85 -11.50 -5.43
C PRO A 22 16.07 -10.78 -4.09
N LYS A 23 15.95 -9.46 -4.12
CA LYS A 23 15.97 -8.59 -2.94
C LYS A 23 14.53 -8.32 -2.50
N CYS A 24 14.34 -8.22 -1.19
CA CYS A 24 13.07 -7.85 -0.59
C CYS A 24 12.83 -6.34 -0.74
N ASP A 25 11.65 -5.95 -1.20
CA ASP A 25 11.29 -4.54 -1.38
C ASP A 25 11.13 -3.79 -0.04
N VAL A 26 10.93 -4.53 1.06
CA VAL A 26 10.72 -3.99 2.40
C VAL A 26 12.04 -3.83 3.16
N CYS A 27 12.79 -4.92 3.37
CA CYS A 27 14.03 -4.90 4.15
C CYS A 27 15.30 -4.64 3.32
N LYS A 28 15.18 -4.63 1.98
CA LYS A 28 16.27 -4.42 1.00
C LYS A 28 17.41 -5.45 1.00
N ASN A 29 17.31 -6.48 1.83
CA ASN A 29 18.22 -7.62 1.83
C ASN A 29 17.82 -8.68 0.80
N PHE A 30 18.75 -9.56 0.46
CA PHE A 30 18.44 -10.80 -0.26
C PHE A 30 17.43 -11.64 0.51
N ILE A 31 16.44 -12.16 -0.20
CA ILE A 31 15.41 -13.02 0.40
C ILE A 31 16.06 -14.36 0.80
N PRO A 32 15.97 -14.79 2.06
CA PRO A 32 16.65 -16.01 2.50
C PRO A 32 16.07 -17.25 1.81
N THR A 33 16.89 -18.29 1.63
CA THR A 33 16.43 -19.61 1.21
C THR A 33 15.75 -20.33 2.38
N ASN A 34 14.73 -21.13 2.10
CA ASN A 34 14.13 -22.02 3.08
C ASN A 34 15.06 -23.20 3.42
N ARG A 35 14.61 -24.11 4.30
CA ARG A 35 15.39 -25.30 4.71
C ARG A 35 15.77 -26.23 3.54
N GLY A 36 15.01 -26.21 2.45
CA GLY A 36 15.29 -26.99 1.23
C GLY A 36 16.22 -26.27 0.25
N GLY A 37 16.74 -25.09 0.59
CA GLY A 37 17.60 -24.31 -0.30
C GLY A 37 16.85 -23.54 -1.40
N LEU A 38 15.51 -23.53 -1.37
CA LEU A 38 14.69 -22.81 -2.34
C LEU A 38 14.45 -21.37 -1.88
N ILE A 39 14.40 -20.43 -2.83
CA ILE A 39 14.06 -19.04 -2.55
C ILE A 39 12.55 -18.88 -2.66
N GLU A 40 11.90 -18.66 -1.52
CA GLU A 40 10.47 -18.41 -1.43
C GLU A 40 10.24 -16.98 -0.97
N TYR A 41 9.38 -16.26 -1.70
CA TYR A 41 8.96 -14.92 -1.35
C TYR A 41 7.44 -14.79 -1.44
N ARG A 42 6.92 -13.79 -0.74
CA ARG A 42 5.54 -13.35 -0.86
C ARG A 42 5.49 -12.13 -1.76
N ALA A 43 4.35 -11.93 -2.41
CA ALA A 43 4.13 -10.77 -3.24
C ALA A 43 2.75 -10.18 -2.96
N HIS A 44 2.66 -8.85 -2.93
CA HIS A 44 1.37 -8.19 -2.94
C HIS A 44 0.60 -8.57 -4.23
N PRO A 45 -0.67 -9.00 -4.18
CA PRO A 45 -1.39 -9.51 -5.35
C PRO A 45 -1.46 -8.55 -6.55
N PHE A 46 -1.71 -7.26 -6.27
CA PHE A 46 -1.79 -6.23 -7.31
C PHE A 46 -0.44 -5.57 -7.63
N TRP A 47 0.24 -4.99 -6.62
CA TRP A 47 1.49 -4.23 -6.82
C TRP A 47 2.73 -5.09 -7.08
N LEU A 48 2.64 -6.41 -6.89
CA LEU A 48 3.76 -7.35 -7.00
C LEU A 48 4.97 -6.97 -6.14
N GLN A 49 4.76 -6.23 -5.04
CA GLN A 49 5.80 -5.91 -4.06
C GLN A 49 6.32 -7.22 -3.45
N LYS A 50 7.57 -7.58 -3.72
CA LYS A 50 8.18 -8.85 -3.29
C LYS A 50 8.79 -8.69 -1.90
N TYR A 51 8.48 -9.60 -1.00
CA TYR A 51 8.96 -9.49 0.38
C TYR A 51 9.23 -10.85 1.05
N CYS A 52 10.09 -10.83 2.07
CA CYS A 52 10.44 -12.01 2.85
C CYS A 52 9.20 -12.55 3.59
N PRO A 53 8.96 -13.88 3.61
CA PRO A 53 7.81 -14.46 4.32
C PRO A 53 7.73 -14.08 5.80
N ALA A 54 8.87 -13.88 6.47
CA ALA A 54 8.91 -13.50 7.88
C ALA A 54 8.21 -12.16 8.19
N LEU A 55 8.10 -11.26 7.20
CA LEU A 55 7.43 -9.96 7.36
C LEU A 55 5.90 -10.09 7.52
N GLU A 56 5.32 -11.26 7.24
CA GLU A 56 3.90 -11.52 7.50
C GLU A 56 3.58 -11.60 9.00
N HIS A 57 4.61 -11.79 9.84
CA HIS A 57 4.45 -12.06 11.28
C HIS A 57 5.24 -11.12 12.18
N ASP A 58 6.02 -10.19 11.63
CA ASP A 58 6.90 -9.30 12.42
C ASP A 58 6.26 -7.96 12.79
N GLY A 59 5.00 -7.74 12.40
CA GLY A 59 4.29 -6.49 12.67
C GLY A 59 4.66 -5.35 11.73
N THR A 60 5.36 -5.61 10.61
CA THR A 60 5.62 -4.59 9.59
C THR A 60 4.28 -3.94 9.15
N PRO A 61 4.13 -2.61 9.33
CA PRO A 61 2.89 -1.93 8.99
C PRO A 61 2.57 -1.97 7.51
N ARG A 62 1.29 -1.81 7.17
CA ARG A 62 0.81 -1.71 5.80
C ARG A 62 0.12 -0.37 5.58
N CYS A 63 0.14 0.10 4.34
CA CYS A 63 -0.64 1.26 3.92
C CYS A 63 -2.14 0.95 4.03
N CYS A 64 -2.92 1.81 4.69
CA CYS A 64 -4.36 1.63 4.86
C CYS A 64 -5.16 1.69 3.55
N SER A 65 -4.61 2.34 2.51
CA SER A 65 -5.26 2.50 1.20
C SER A 65 -4.85 1.43 0.18
N CYS A 66 -3.56 1.08 0.12
CA CYS A 66 -3.04 0.20 -0.94
C CYS A 66 -2.37 -1.09 -0.43
N GLU A 67 -2.40 -1.33 0.88
CA GLU A 67 -1.94 -2.56 1.57
C GLU A 67 -0.46 -2.94 1.40
N ARG A 68 0.33 -2.16 0.65
CA ARG A 68 1.78 -2.33 0.56
C ARG A 68 2.43 -2.21 1.93
N MET A 69 3.36 -3.12 2.24
CA MET A 69 4.15 -3.07 3.46
C MET A 69 5.09 -1.87 3.46
N GLU A 70 5.23 -1.23 4.63
CA GLU A 70 6.14 -0.11 4.87
C GLU A 70 7.61 -0.56 4.77
N PRO A 71 8.40 -0.04 3.80
CA PRO A 71 9.81 -0.38 3.71
C PRO A 71 10.61 0.13 4.91
N ARG A 72 11.62 -0.62 5.37
CA ARG A 72 12.42 -0.25 6.56
C ARG A 72 13.11 1.11 6.45
N TYR A 73 13.37 1.57 5.24
CA TYR A 73 14.08 2.81 4.95
C TYR A 73 13.16 3.94 4.46
N THR A 74 11.85 3.73 4.46
CA THR A 74 10.86 4.73 4.04
C THR A 74 9.75 4.76 5.06
N ARG A 75 9.49 5.92 5.65
CA ARG A 75 8.41 6.06 6.63
C ARG A 75 7.11 6.38 5.92
N TYR A 76 6.06 5.68 6.31
CA TYR A 76 4.69 6.05 5.98
C TYR A 76 4.23 7.15 6.95
N LEU A 77 3.25 7.93 6.52
CA LEU A 77 2.59 8.92 7.37
C LEU A 77 1.73 8.19 8.40
N LEU A 78 1.86 8.54 9.68
CA LEU A 78 0.97 8.08 10.74
C LEU A 78 -0.23 9.04 10.80
N LEU A 79 -1.43 8.50 10.72
CA LEU A 79 -2.69 9.22 10.86
C LEU A 79 -3.14 9.23 12.33
N ASP A 80 -4.07 10.13 12.67
CA ASP A 80 -4.53 10.34 14.05
C ASP A 80 -5.24 9.10 14.64
N ASP A 81 -5.86 8.29 13.78
CA ASP A 81 -6.50 7.03 14.14
C ASP A 81 -5.51 5.85 14.32
N GLY A 82 -4.20 6.11 14.21
CA GLY A 82 -3.12 5.14 14.36
C GLY A 82 -2.77 4.35 13.09
N TRP A 83 -3.46 4.62 11.97
CA TRP A 83 -3.20 3.95 10.70
C TRP A 83 -2.01 4.57 9.97
N LYS A 84 -1.44 3.83 9.02
CA LYS A 84 -0.32 4.32 8.21
C LYS A 84 -0.69 4.46 6.76
N LEU A 85 -0.24 5.55 6.13
CA LEU A 85 -0.47 5.84 4.72
C LEU A 85 0.86 6.03 3.98
N CYS A 86 1.05 5.32 2.87
CA CYS A 86 2.24 5.51 2.05
C CYS A 86 2.17 6.85 1.31
N LEU A 87 3.33 7.45 1.02
CA LEU A 87 3.40 8.77 0.37
C LEU A 87 2.68 8.83 -0.98
N GLN A 88 2.68 7.73 -1.74
CA GLN A 88 1.94 7.69 -3.01
C GLN A 88 0.42 7.76 -2.81
N CYS A 89 -0.12 7.14 -1.77
CA CYS A 89 -1.55 7.23 -1.46
C CYS A 89 -1.89 8.57 -0.81
N PHE A 90 -0.97 9.15 -0.03
CA PHE A 90 -1.15 10.45 0.59
C PHE A 90 -1.43 11.56 -0.43
N VAL A 91 -0.76 11.53 -1.59
CA VAL A 91 -0.99 12.52 -2.66
C VAL A 91 -2.44 12.52 -3.18
N PHE A 92 -3.17 11.43 -3.00
CA PHE A 92 -4.57 11.31 -3.43
C PHE A 92 -5.56 11.22 -2.26
N ALA A 93 -5.06 11.34 -1.02
CA ALA A 93 -5.91 11.28 0.15
C ALA A 93 -6.61 12.62 0.33
N ILE A 94 -7.91 12.55 0.59
CA ILE A 94 -8.69 13.73 0.99
C ILE A 94 -8.57 13.86 2.49
N MET A 95 -7.92 14.92 2.93
CA MET A 95 -7.61 15.17 4.34
C MET A 95 -8.39 16.35 4.91
N ASP A 96 -9.14 17.05 4.06
CA ASP A 96 -9.99 18.17 4.44
C ASP A 96 -11.26 18.19 3.57
N THR A 97 -12.40 18.55 4.16
CA THR A 97 -13.69 18.59 3.46
C THR A 97 -13.71 19.61 2.32
N HIS A 98 -12.87 20.66 2.35
CA HIS A 98 -12.81 21.62 1.24
C HIS A 98 -12.27 21.01 -0.06
N GLU A 99 -11.40 19.99 0.03
CA GLU A 99 -10.84 19.30 -1.13
C GLU A 99 -11.90 18.51 -1.90
N CYS A 100 -12.99 18.10 -1.22
CA CYS A 100 -14.17 17.45 -1.83
C CYS A 100 -15.14 18.44 -2.49
N GLN A 101 -15.07 19.74 -2.16
CA GLN A 101 -16.08 20.71 -2.59
C GLN A 101 -16.25 20.80 -4.12
N PRO A 102 -15.17 20.77 -4.94
CA PRO A 102 -15.31 20.76 -6.39
C PRO A 102 -16.13 19.56 -6.90
N LEU A 103 -15.86 18.36 -6.38
CA LEU A 103 -16.60 17.15 -6.75
C LEU A 103 -18.08 17.24 -6.35
N TYR A 104 -18.36 17.80 -5.18
CA TYR A 104 -19.74 18.00 -4.74
C TYR A 104 -20.53 18.92 -5.68
N LEU A 105 -19.93 20.02 -6.13
CA LEU A 105 -20.55 20.94 -7.09
C LEU A 105 -20.77 20.25 -8.45
N GLU A 106 -19.79 19.47 -8.93
CA GLU A 106 -19.96 18.69 -10.16
C GLU A 106 -21.12 17.68 -10.08
N ILE A 107 -21.31 17.04 -8.92
CA ILE A 107 -22.45 16.15 -8.69
C ILE A 107 -23.77 16.94 -8.73
N GLN A 108 -23.84 18.11 -8.09
CA GLN A 108 -25.04 18.95 -8.12
C GLN A 108 -25.39 19.40 -9.55
N ASP A 109 -24.40 19.87 -10.32
CA ASP A 109 -24.56 20.29 -11.71
C ASP A 109 -25.03 19.12 -12.60
N PHE A 110 -24.49 17.92 -12.38
CA PHE A 110 -24.93 16.70 -13.08
C PHE A 110 -26.42 16.41 -12.85
N TYR A 111 -26.88 16.45 -11.60
CA TYR A 111 -28.30 16.21 -11.29
C TYR A 111 -29.21 17.33 -11.76
N GLU A 112 -28.77 18.59 -11.71
CA GLU A 112 -29.50 19.71 -12.29
C GLU A 112 -29.68 19.53 -13.80
N GLY A 113 -28.64 19.06 -14.51
CA GLY A 113 -28.73 18.71 -15.94
C GLY A 113 -29.73 17.60 -16.27
N LEU A 114 -30.09 16.76 -15.29
CA LEU A 114 -31.14 15.73 -15.40
C LEU A 114 -32.54 16.25 -14.99
N ASN A 115 -32.71 17.56 -14.76
CA ASN A 115 -33.90 18.16 -14.15
C ASN A 115 -34.22 17.60 -12.75
N MET A 116 -33.19 17.19 -12.00
CA MET A 116 -33.29 16.62 -10.65
C MET A 116 -32.51 17.47 -9.63
N LYS A 117 -32.72 18.79 -9.67
CA LYS A 117 -31.95 19.73 -8.85
C LYS A 117 -31.97 19.36 -7.36
N ILE A 118 -30.78 19.24 -6.76
CA ILE A 118 -30.63 19.00 -5.33
C ILE A 118 -30.62 20.35 -4.61
N GLU A 119 -31.78 20.76 -4.08
CA GLU A 119 -31.94 22.04 -3.36
C GLU A 119 -31.40 22.02 -1.92
N GLN A 120 -31.21 20.82 -1.37
CA GLN A 120 -30.74 20.63 0.00
C GLN A 120 -29.22 20.79 0.08
N GLN A 121 -28.74 21.46 1.13
CA GLN A 121 -27.33 21.45 1.47
C GLN A 121 -27.01 20.12 2.16
N VAL A 122 -26.36 19.20 1.45
CA VAL A 122 -25.93 17.92 2.02
C VAL A 122 -24.63 18.16 2.80
N PRO A 123 -24.60 17.92 4.13
CA PRO A 123 -23.38 18.10 4.91
C PRO A 123 -22.34 17.05 4.50
N MET A 124 -21.14 17.51 4.13
CA MET A 124 -19.98 16.66 3.93
C MET A 124 -19.12 16.65 5.18
N LEU A 125 -18.93 15.47 5.74
CA LEU A 125 -18.14 15.27 6.96
C LEU A 125 -16.98 14.34 6.65
N LEU A 126 -15.77 14.78 6.97
CA LEU A 126 -14.61 13.90 7.03
C LEU A 126 -14.65 13.21 8.40
N VAL A 127 -14.74 11.89 8.39
CA VAL A 127 -14.90 11.09 9.61
C VAL A 127 -13.84 10.00 9.67
N GLU A 128 -13.34 9.74 10.87
CA GLU A 128 -12.48 8.60 11.13
C GLU A 128 -13.27 7.29 11.00
N ARG A 129 -12.56 6.19 10.73
CA ARG A 129 -13.17 4.87 10.60
C ARG A 129 -13.95 4.43 11.85
N GLN A 130 -13.53 4.88 13.04
CA GLN A 130 -14.22 4.57 14.29
C GLN A 130 -15.65 5.13 14.28
N ALA A 131 -15.80 6.41 13.94
CA ALA A 131 -17.10 7.06 13.82
C ALA A 131 -18.01 6.37 12.77
N VAL A 132 -17.43 5.91 11.65
CA VAL A 132 -18.17 5.13 10.64
C VAL A 132 -18.65 3.79 11.22
N ASN A 133 -17.78 3.03 11.88
CA ASN A 133 -18.11 1.73 12.46
C ASN A 133 -19.20 1.83 13.54
N GLU A 134 -19.08 2.80 14.46
CA GLU A 134 -20.06 3.05 15.51
C GLU A 134 -21.45 3.37 14.92
N SER A 135 -21.49 4.18 13.86
CA SER A 135 -22.74 4.50 13.16
C SER A 135 -23.38 3.28 12.49
N MET A 136 -22.58 2.33 12.00
CA MET A 136 -23.10 1.09 11.38
C MET A 136 -23.62 0.10 12.42
N GLU A 137 -23.01 0.06 13.61
CA GLU A 137 -23.45 -0.79 14.72
C GLU A 137 -24.74 -0.28 15.38
N GLY A 138 -24.92 1.05 15.47
CA GLY A 138 -26.14 1.67 16.00
C GLY A 138 -27.38 1.57 15.11
N ASN A 139 -27.23 1.12 13.85
CA ASN A 139 -28.33 0.90 12.89
C ASN A 139 -28.76 -0.59 12.80
N ARG A 140 -28.37 -1.42 13.77
CA ARG A 140 -28.83 -2.80 13.95
C ARG A 140 -29.75 -2.91 15.16
#